data_AF-A0A0D8Y827-F1
#
_entry.id   AF-A0A0D8Y827-F1
#
_cell.length_a   1.000
_cell.length_b   1.000
_cell.length_c   1.000
_cell.angle_alpha   90.00
_cell.angle_beta   90.00
_cell.angle_gamma   90.00
#
_symmetry.space_group_name_H-M   'P 1'
#
loop_
_entity.id
_entity.type
_entity.pdbx_description
1 polymer ?
#
loop_
_entity_poly.entity_id
_entity_poly.type
_entity_poly.pdbx_seq_one_letter_code
_entity_poly.pdbx_strand_id
1 'polypeptide(L)'
;MYTHRMLPYLFLFPHFVLTKVTDEDGCPPFPTVQNGYAHPPNGAKNGETVFITCQYNSSLIFEVQCKDNTYASENFVGCPDKDEPYMPDYDDPSGCKKYDGYYPHTHAIPQGPYKNGEEFDIICDSDPSVLYTFVCLDGYYRGYFDGCPDSVDEGQSSSGC
;
A
#
# COMPACT_ATOMS: atom_id res chain seq x y z
N MET A 1 75.92 -13.69 17.81
CA MET A 1 76.73 -12.81 16.94
C MET A 1 75.84 -12.32 15.81
N TYR A 2 75.82 -11.00 15.61
CA TYR A 2 75.06 -10.28 14.60
C TYR A 2 75.28 -10.82 13.18
N THR A 3 74.23 -10.86 12.38
CA THR A 3 74.31 -10.49 10.96
C THR A 3 72.96 -9.97 10.48
N HIS A 4 72.96 -8.69 10.14
CA HIS A 4 71.89 -7.97 9.47
C HIS A 4 71.62 -8.58 8.09
N ARG A 5 70.34 -8.72 7.74
CA ARG A 5 69.88 -8.66 6.35
C ARG A 5 68.87 -7.53 6.22
N MET A 6 69.36 -6.39 5.72
CA MET A 6 68.54 -5.38 5.07
C MET A 6 68.19 -5.88 3.67
N LEU A 7 66.92 -5.86 3.30
CA LEU A 7 66.49 -5.66 1.91
C LEU A 7 65.11 -4.97 1.90
N PRO A 8 64.81 -4.20 0.84
CA PRO A 8 64.18 -2.90 0.94
C PRO A 8 62.71 -2.86 0.48
N TYR A 9 62.06 -1.77 0.87
CA TYR A 9 61.01 -0.98 0.21
C TYR A 9 60.18 -1.57 -0.95
N LEU A 10 58.91 -1.15 -0.91
CA LEU A 10 57.85 -1.18 -1.94
C LEU A 10 56.91 -2.38 -1.84
N PHE A 11 55.73 -2.12 -1.30
CA PHE A 11 54.43 -2.20 -2.00
C PHE A 11 53.38 -1.88 -0.91
N LEU A 12 53.09 -0.58 -0.77
CA LEU A 12 51.79 -0.04 -1.16
C LEU A 12 50.64 -0.68 -0.37
N PHE A 13 50.23 0.03 0.69
CA PHE A 13 48.88 -0.05 1.20
C PHE A 13 47.89 0.08 0.02
N PRO A 14 46.88 -0.78 -0.09
CA PRO A 14 45.54 -0.30 -0.21
C PRO A 14 45.01 -0.28 1.22
N HIS A 15 44.76 0.94 1.69
CA HIS A 15 43.76 1.13 2.72
C HIS A 15 42.53 0.34 2.24
N PHE A 16 42.08 -0.64 3.01
CA PHE A 16 40.69 -1.07 2.95
C PHE A 16 39.87 0.11 3.49
N VAL A 17 39.80 1.18 2.68
CA VAL A 17 38.64 2.04 2.63
C VAL A 17 37.58 1.11 2.07
N LEU A 18 36.90 0.38 2.96
CA LEU A 18 35.53 0.03 2.66
C LEU A 18 34.90 1.40 2.47
N THR A 19 34.74 1.76 1.20
CA THR A 19 34.08 2.96 0.75
C THR A 19 32.84 3.07 1.60
N LYS A 20 32.80 4.06 2.50
CA LYS A 20 31.55 4.75 2.77
C LYS A 20 31.04 5.06 1.37
N VAL A 21 30.10 4.25 0.89
CA VAL A 21 29.33 4.57 -0.29
C VAL A 21 28.76 5.92 0.06
N THR A 22 29.30 6.92 -0.61
CA THR A 22 28.91 8.31 -0.47
C THR A 22 27.42 8.35 -0.75
N ASP A 23 26.70 8.71 0.29
CA ASP A 23 25.25 8.84 0.45
C ASP A 23 24.77 10.02 -0.43
N GLU A 24 24.97 9.93 -1.74
CA GLU A 24 24.72 11.03 -2.69
C GLU A 24 23.73 10.66 -3.81
N ASP A 25 23.39 9.39 -4.01
CA ASP A 25 22.38 9.03 -5.00
C ASP A 25 21.37 8.04 -4.37
N GLY A 26 20.13 8.48 -4.24
CA GLY A 26 18.97 7.63 -3.99
C GLY A 26 18.16 7.49 -5.27
N CYS A 27 17.05 6.79 -5.19
CA CYS A 27 16.08 6.76 -6.26
C CYS A 27 15.30 8.08 -6.30
N PRO A 28 15.02 8.63 -7.50
CA PRO A 28 14.13 9.77 -7.67
C PRO A 28 12.72 9.40 -7.17
N PRO A 29 11.80 10.38 -7.03
CA PRO A 29 10.38 10.10 -6.78
C PRO A 29 9.86 8.94 -7.63
N PHE A 30 9.14 8.02 -7.00
CA PHE A 30 8.53 6.90 -7.70
C PHE A 30 7.60 7.44 -8.80
N PRO A 31 7.63 6.88 -10.02
CA PRO A 31 6.78 7.35 -11.10
C PRO A 31 5.30 7.30 -10.70
N THR A 32 4.48 8.16 -11.30
CA THR A 32 3.05 8.19 -11.02
C THR A 32 2.44 6.80 -11.24
N VAL A 33 1.80 6.28 -10.19
CA VAL A 33 1.07 5.02 -10.24
C VAL A 33 -0.37 5.33 -10.62
N GLN A 34 -0.83 4.80 -11.75
CA GLN A 34 -2.25 4.88 -12.12
C GLN A 34 -3.07 4.12 -11.07
N ASN A 35 -4.16 4.73 -10.57
CA ASN A 35 -5.03 4.16 -9.53
C ASN A 35 -4.30 3.76 -8.25
N GLY A 36 -3.23 4.47 -7.89
CA GLY A 36 -2.48 4.21 -6.66
C GLY A 36 -1.58 5.37 -6.28
N TYR A 37 -0.89 5.22 -5.15
CA TYR A 37 0.09 6.18 -4.70
C TYR A 37 1.29 5.47 -4.09
N ALA A 38 2.45 6.10 -4.20
CA ALA A 38 3.70 5.62 -3.66
C ALA A 38 4.10 6.45 -2.44
N HIS A 39 4.58 5.78 -1.39
CA HIS A 39 5.09 6.39 -0.18
C HIS A 39 6.48 5.83 0.17
N PRO A 40 7.50 6.66 0.44
CA PRO A 40 7.47 8.13 0.46
C PRO A 40 7.43 8.77 -0.95
N PRO A 41 6.78 9.95 -1.12
CA PRO A 41 6.59 10.58 -2.42
C PRO A 41 7.84 11.28 -2.97
N ASN A 42 8.83 11.56 -2.11
CA ASN A 42 9.98 12.39 -2.46
C ASN A 42 11.19 11.56 -2.94
N GLY A 43 10.99 10.30 -3.30
CA GLY A 43 12.07 9.35 -3.58
C GLY A 43 12.53 8.62 -2.33
N ALA A 44 13.48 7.70 -2.49
CA ALA A 44 13.96 6.82 -1.43
C ALA A 44 15.48 6.65 -1.53
N LYS A 45 16.19 6.53 -0.41
CA LYS A 45 17.63 6.23 -0.42
C LYS A 45 17.89 4.80 -0.88
N ASN A 46 19.09 4.53 -1.36
CA ASN A 46 19.49 3.15 -1.67
C ASN A 46 19.35 2.26 -0.42
N GLY A 47 18.63 1.14 -0.57
CA GLY A 47 18.26 0.22 0.49
C GLY A 47 16.89 0.50 1.13
N GLU A 48 16.31 1.69 0.94
CA GLU A 48 14.97 2.02 1.43
C GLU A 48 13.87 1.44 0.52
N THR A 49 12.72 1.18 1.13
CA THR A 49 11.54 0.62 0.47
C THR A 49 10.51 1.70 0.25
N VAL A 50 9.97 1.74 -0.96
CA VAL A 50 8.75 2.49 -1.30
C VAL A 50 7.58 1.52 -1.27
N PHE A 51 6.52 1.92 -0.59
CA PHE A 51 5.26 1.19 -0.54
C PHE A 51 4.31 1.79 -1.56
N ILE A 52 3.77 0.94 -2.43
CA ILE A 52 2.73 1.33 -3.39
C ILE A 52 1.41 0.80 -2.87
N THR A 53 0.46 1.70 -2.68
CA THR A 53 -0.90 1.36 -2.24
C THR A 53 -1.87 1.64 -3.37
N CYS A 54 -2.69 0.66 -3.72
CA CYS A 54 -3.68 0.81 -4.77
C CYS A 54 -4.97 1.42 -4.21
N GLN A 55 -5.52 2.39 -4.94
CA GLN A 55 -6.69 3.18 -4.53
C GLN A 55 -7.94 2.32 -4.34
N TYR A 56 -8.11 1.30 -5.19
CA TYR A 56 -9.29 0.41 -5.17
C TYR A 56 -9.06 -0.90 -4.41
N ASN A 57 -7.82 -1.14 -3.95
CA ASN A 57 -7.49 -2.30 -3.13
C ASN A 57 -6.37 -1.92 -2.15
N SER A 58 -6.75 -1.35 -1.01
CA SER A 58 -5.82 -0.86 0.02
C SER A 58 -5.06 -2.00 0.73
N SER A 59 -5.55 -3.24 0.64
CA SER A 59 -4.83 -4.44 1.09
C SER A 59 -3.73 -4.86 0.11
N LEU A 60 -3.80 -4.44 -1.15
CA LEU A 60 -2.75 -4.68 -2.14
C LEU A 60 -1.65 -3.63 -1.96
N ILE A 61 -0.64 -3.99 -1.17
CA ILE A 61 0.56 -3.18 -0.92
C ILE A 61 1.74 -3.85 -1.62
N PHE A 62 2.40 -3.11 -2.50
CA PHE A 62 3.64 -3.57 -3.12
C PHE A 62 4.85 -2.90 -2.48
N GLU A 63 5.84 -3.70 -2.14
CA GLU A 63 7.12 -3.23 -1.66
C GLU A 63 8.11 -3.15 -2.82
N VAL A 64 8.66 -1.96 -3.05
CA VAL A 64 9.66 -1.73 -4.10
C VAL A 64 10.91 -1.15 -3.47
N GLN A 65 12.02 -1.87 -3.58
CA GLN A 65 13.27 -1.42 -2.99
C GLN A 65 14.02 -0.51 -3.95
N CYS A 66 14.52 0.60 -3.43
CA CYS A 66 15.48 1.42 -4.13
C CYS A 66 16.86 0.75 -4.09
N LYS A 67 17.42 0.45 -5.25
CA LYS A 67 18.76 -0.15 -5.35
C LYS A 67 19.49 0.43 -6.56
N ASP A 68 20.73 0.85 -6.31
CA ASP A 68 21.61 1.44 -7.33
C ASP A 68 20.91 2.55 -8.13
N ASN A 69 20.17 3.43 -7.43
CA ASN A 69 19.43 4.58 -7.96
C ASN A 69 18.24 4.25 -8.86
N THR A 70 17.81 2.99 -8.84
CA THR A 70 16.65 2.51 -9.59
C THR A 70 15.72 1.70 -8.70
N TYR A 71 14.43 1.71 -9.05
CA TYR A 71 13.46 0.88 -8.37
C TYR A 71 13.48 -0.52 -8.96
N ALA A 72 13.86 -1.50 -8.14
CA ALA A 72 13.77 -2.91 -8.51
C ALA A 72 12.53 -3.51 -7.86
N SER A 73 11.55 -3.87 -8.68
CA SER A 73 10.44 -4.72 -8.24
C SER A 73 10.22 -5.81 -9.26
N GLU A 74 10.35 -7.07 -8.82
CA GLU A 74 9.96 -8.22 -9.64
C GLU A 74 8.43 -8.44 -9.60
N ASN A 75 7.73 -7.80 -8.65
CA ASN A 75 6.34 -8.12 -8.33
C ASN A 75 5.35 -6.96 -8.62
N PHE A 76 5.83 -5.72 -8.80
CA PHE A 76 4.95 -4.60 -9.11
C PHE A 76 4.69 -4.51 -10.61
N VAL A 77 3.49 -4.94 -11.02
CA VAL A 77 3.02 -4.88 -12.42
C VAL A 77 2.06 -3.72 -12.69
N GLY A 78 1.71 -2.94 -11.66
CA GLY A 78 0.71 -1.88 -11.70
C GLY A 78 -0.43 -2.13 -10.71
N CYS A 79 -1.19 -1.08 -10.40
CA CYS A 79 -2.43 -1.23 -9.66
C CYS A 79 -3.55 -1.70 -10.59
N PRO A 80 -4.46 -2.56 -10.11
CA PRO A 80 -5.61 -2.98 -10.88
C PRO A 80 -6.47 -1.76 -11.27
N ASP A 81 -7.07 -1.82 -12.45
CA ASP A 81 -8.09 -0.86 -12.85
C ASP A 81 -9.35 -1.01 -11.98
N LYS A 82 -10.17 0.05 -11.97
CA LYS A 82 -11.38 0.23 -11.14
C LYS A 82 -12.40 -0.93 -11.21
N ASP A 83 -12.25 -1.85 -12.15
CA ASP A 83 -13.23 -2.88 -12.49
C ASP A 83 -12.97 -4.26 -11.86
N GLU A 84 -11.95 -4.43 -10.99
CA GLU A 84 -11.76 -5.71 -10.30
C GLU A 84 -12.47 -5.76 -8.93
N PRO A 85 -13.51 -6.61 -8.76
CA PRO A 85 -14.32 -6.62 -7.56
C PRO A 85 -13.58 -7.24 -6.37
N TYR A 86 -13.83 -6.66 -5.19
CA TYR A 86 -13.18 -7.02 -3.93
C TYR A 86 -13.25 -8.54 -3.61
N MET A 87 -12.10 -9.11 -3.26
CA MET A 87 -11.94 -10.51 -2.85
C MET A 87 -11.61 -10.62 -1.36
N PRO A 88 -12.49 -11.17 -0.51
CA PRO A 88 -12.06 -11.68 0.79
C PRO A 88 -11.33 -13.01 0.61
N ASP A 89 -10.27 -13.25 1.38
CA ASP A 89 -9.44 -14.46 1.28
C ASP A 89 -10.27 -15.74 1.50
N TYR A 90 -10.23 -16.61 0.47
CA TYR A 90 -10.65 -18.03 0.41
C TYR A 90 -12.11 -18.36 0.02
N ASP A 91 -12.22 -19.28 -0.95
CA ASP A 91 -13.44 -19.87 -1.52
C ASP A 91 -14.24 -20.67 -0.48
N ASP A 92 -15.42 -20.16 -0.10
CA ASP A 92 -16.54 -21.02 0.29
C ASP A 92 -17.58 -20.95 -0.84
N PRO A 93 -17.77 -22.00 -1.66
CA PRO A 93 -18.73 -21.99 -2.76
C PRO A 93 -20.18 -21.83 -2.27
N SER A 94 -20.43 -21.86 -0.95
CA SER A 94 -21.76 -21.69 -0.36
C SER A 94 -22.10 -20.25 0.04
N GLY A 95 -21.12 -19.33 0.12
CA GLY A 95 -21.39 -17.94 0.49
C GLY A 95 -20.16 -17.13 0.89
N CYS A 96 -20.40 -15.92 1.39
CA CYS A 96 -19.39 -14.96 1.79
C CYS A 96 -19.34 -14.87 3.31
N LYS A 97 -18.16 -14.50 3.83
CA LYS A 97 -17.93 -14.33 5.26
C LYS A 97 -18.74 -13.15 5.81
N LYS A 98 -18.63 -12.92 7.11
CA LYS A 98 -19.11 -11.69 7.74
C LYS A 98 -18.25 -10.53 7.24
N TYR A 99 -18.88 -9.40 6.92
CA TYR A 99 -18.17 -8.15 6.62
C TYR A 99 -17.32 -7.74 7.83
N ASP A 100 -16.04 -7.47 7.59
CA ASP A 100 -15.02 -7.22 8.60
C ASP A 100 -14.62 -5.75 8.74
N GLY A 101 -15.27 -4.84 8.00
CA GLY A 101 -14.92 -3.42 8.00
C GLY A 101 -13.80 -3.07 7.04
N TYR A 102 -13.66 -3.82 5.94
CA TYR A 102 -12.68 -3.54 4.88
C TYR A 102 -12.66 -2.07 4.42
N TYR A 103 -13.83 -1.44 4.26
CA TYR A 103 -13.92 0.00 4.02
C TYR A 103 -13.94 0.75 5.36
N PRO A 104 -13.06 1.75 5.55
CA PRO A 104 -13.03 2.54 6.79
C PRO A 104 -14.37 3.21 7.09
N HIS A 105 -14.72 3.33 8.37
CA HIS A 105 -15.94 3.99 8.83
C HIS A 105 -17.23 3.42 8.25
N THR A 106 -17.26 2.10 8.04
CA THR A 106 -18.45 1.41 7.55
C THR A 106 -18.79 0.17 8.37
N HIS A 107 -20.05 -0.21 8.31
CA HIS A 107 -20.53 -1.51 8.77
C HIS A 107 -21.56 -2.06 7.79
N ALA A 108 -21.78 -3.37 7.81
CA ALA A 108 -22.75 -4.01 6.93
C ALA A 108 -24.08 -4.30 7.64
N ILE A 109 -25.18 -4.20 6.89
CA ILE A 109 -26.52 -4.61 7.30
C ILE A 109 -27.13 -5.52 6.20
N PRO A 110 -27.49 -6.77 6.52
CA PRO A 110 -27.24 -7.46 7.79
C PRO A 110 -25.73 -7.67 8.02
N GLN A 111 -25.32 -7.96 9.26
CA GLN A 111 -23.90 -8.15 9.60
C GLN A 111 -23.29 -9.48 9.08
N GLY A 112 -23.97 -10.18 8.18
CA GLY A 112 -23.55 -11.48 7.64
C GLY A 112 -23.40 -12.59 8.69
N PRO A 113 -22.86 -13.76 8.31
CA PRO A 113 -22.38 -14.14 6.97
C PRO A 113 -23.51 -14.17 5.91
N TYR A 114 -23.14 -14.18 4.63
CA TYR A 114 -24.08 -14.07 3.51
C TYR A 114 -24.05 -15.31 2.62
N LYS A 115 -25.19 -15.76 2.14
CA LYS A 115 -25.27 -16.87 1.16
C LYS A 115 -24.91 -16.39 -0.24
N ASN A 116 -24.50 -17.33 -1.09
CA ASN A 116 -24.36 -17.03 -2.51
C ASN A 116 -25.70 -16.49 -3.09
N GLY A 117 -25.63 -15.35 -3.78
CA GLY A 117 -26.78 -14.58 -4.28
C GLY A 117 -27.46 -13.66 -3.26
N GLU A 118 -26.98 -13.57 -2.02
CA GLU A 118 -27.57 -12.71 -0.98
C GLU A 118 -27.04 -11.27 -1.10
N GLU A 119 -27.96 -10.30 -1.05
CA GLU A 119 -27.65 -8.88 -1.03
C GLU A 119 -27.50 -8.36 0.41
N PHE A 120 -26.61 -7.39 0.59
CA PHE A 120 -26.41 -6.67 1.84
C PHE A 120 -25.95 -5.24 1.55
N ASP A 121 -26.18 -4.34 2.51
CA ASP A 121 -25.79 -2.94 2.38
C ASP A 121 -24.58 -2.65 3.25
N ILE A 122 -23.59 -1.96 2.69
CA ILE A 122 -22.52 -1.31 3.44
C ILE A 122 -22.96 0.13 3.72
N ILE A 123 -22.94 0.50 5.00
CA ILE A 123 -23.45 1.77 5.50
C ILE A 123 -22.31 2.55 6.15
N CYS A 124 -22.29 3.86 5.92
CA CYS A 124 -21.34 4.76 6.55
C CYS A 124 -21.71 5.05 8.01
N ASP A 125 -20.72 5.00 8.90
CA ASP A 125 -20.91 5.29 10.32
C ASP A 125 -21.27 6.76 10.58
N SER A 126 -20.73 7.67 9.76
CA SER A 126 -20.95 9.12 9.84
C SER A 126 -22.32 9.55 9.29
N ASP A 127 -22.83 8.83 8.29
CA ASP A 127 -24.11 9.12 7.65
C ASP A 127 -24.80 7.82 7.22
N PRO A 128 -25.74 7.30 8.04
CA PRO A 128 -26.48 6.08 7.73
C PRO A 128 -27.40 6.18 6.51
N SER A 129 -27.59 7.38 5.94
CA SER A 129 -28.35 7.56 4.70
C SER A 129 -27.53 7.22 3.45
N VAL A 130 -26.21 7.17 3.57
CA VAL A 130 -25.30 6.71 2.53
C VAL A 130 -25.11 5.20 2.69
N LEU A 131 -25.72 4.46 1.77
CA LEU A 131 -25.63 3.01 1.69
C LEU A 131 -25.20 2.56 0.30
N TYR A 132 -24.45 1.47 0.28
CA TYR A 132 -23.94 0.83 -0.92
C TYR A 132 -24.37 -0.63 -0.92
N THR A 133 -25.15 -1.03 -1.91
CA THR A 133 -25.63 -2.41 -2.03
C THR A 133 -24.57 -3.29 -2.68
N PHE A 134 -24.30 -4.41 -2.03
CA PHE A 134 -23.41 -5.47 -2.49
C PHE A 134 -24.19 -6.78 -2.59
N VAL A 135 -23.74 -7.67 -3.47
CA VAL A 135 -24.22 -9.05 -3.57
C VAL A 135 -23.06 -10.00 -3.29
N CYS A 136 -23.30 -11.02 -2.49
CA CYS A 136 -22.37 -12.12 -2.33
C CYS A 136 -22.47 -13.05 -3.54
N LEU A 137 -21.39 -13.22 -4.31
CA LEU A 137 -21.31 -14.16 -5.43
C LEU A 137 -20.05 -15.02 -5.34
N ASP A 138 -20.23 -16.32 -5.20
CA ASP A 138 -19.18 -17.36 -5.18
C ASP A 138 -18.03 -17.03 -4.20
N GLY A 139 -18.37 -16.55 -3.00
CA GLY A 139 -17.39 -16.17 -1.97
C GLY A 139 -16.92 -14.71 -2.05
N TYR A 140 -17.35 -13.95 -3.05
CA TYR A 140 -16.94 -12.56 -3.29
C TYR A 140 -18.06 -11.55 -3.05
N TYR A 141 -17.74 -10.37 -2.50
CA TYR A 141 -18.69 -9.26 -2.51
C TYR A 141 -18.59 -8.52 -3.84
N ARG A 142 -19.72 -8.33 -4.53
CA ARG A 142 -19.82 -7.57 -5.76
C ARG A 142 -20.71 -6.36 -5.52
N GLY A 143 -20.16 -5.16 -5.66
CA GLY A 143 -20.88 -3.92 -5.44
C GLY A 143 -19.98 -2.73 -5.75
N TYR A 144 -20.55 -1.54 -5.66
CA TYR A 144 -19.83 -0.29 -5.87
C TYR A 144 -19.78 0.49 -4.56
N PHE A 145 -18.60 0.96 -4.19
CA PHE A 145 -18.39 1.81 -3.02
C PHE A 145 -17.66 3.08 -3.46
N ASP A 146 -18.22 4.26 -3.14
CA ASP A 146 -17.70 5.58 -3.55
C ASP A 146 -17.06 6.36 -2.40
N GLY A 147 -16.89 5.73 -1.23
CA GLY A 147 -16.42 6.40 -0.02
C GLY A 147 -17.56 6.81 0.92
N CYS A 148 -17.21 7.05 2.17
CA CYS A 148 -18.11 7.69 3.12
C CYS A 148 -17.87 9.19 3.13
N PRO A 149 -18.92 10.00 3.33
CA PRO A 149 -18.74 11.42 3.55
C PRO A 149 -17.91 11.62 4.82
N ASP A 150 -16.95 12.55 4.74
CA ASP A 150 -16.30 13.07 5.93
C ASP A 150 -17.39 13.58 6.87
N SER A 151 -17.29 13.27 8.16
CA SER A 151 -18.22 13.80 9.16
C SER A 151 -18.32 15.31 8.97
N VAL A 152 -19.50 15.80 8.63
CA VAL A 152 -19.76 17.23 8.54
C VAL A 152 -19.49 17.81 9.91
N ASP A 153 -18.42 18.60 10.03
CA ASP A 153 -18.18 19.46 11.19
C ASP A 153 -19.28 20.54 11.19
N GLU A 154 -20.43 20.20 11.77
CA GLU A 154 -21.47 21.18 12.09
C GLU A 154 -20.95 22.07 13.23
N GLY A 155 -20.36 23.23 12.92
CA GLY A 155 -20.03 24.17 13.99
C GLY A 155 -19.18 25.42 13.79
N GLN A 156 -19.00 25.98 12.59
CA GLN A 156 -18.63 27.41 12.49
C GLN A 156 -19.87 28.26 12.16
N SER A 157 -20.72 28.44 13.16
CA SER A 157 -21.68 29.54 13.19
C SER A 157 -20.95 30.83 13.54
N SER A 158 -20.28 31.45 12.58
CA SER A 158 -19.78 32.82 12.74
C SER A 158 -20.94 33.81 12.64
N SER A 159 -21.29 34.39 13.80
CA SER A 159 -22.19 35.53 13.92
C SER A 159 -21.81 36.64 12.94
N GLY A 160 -22.78 37.05 12.13
CA GLY A 160 -22.66 38.17 11.21
C GLY A 160 -24.01 38.79 10.93
N CYS A 161 -24.52 39.59 11.87
CA CYS A 161 -25.37 40.77 11.71
C CYS A 161 -25.48 41.46 13.07
#